data_AF-A0A432GGD7-F1
#
_entry.id   AF-A0A432GGD7-F1
#
_cell.length_a   1.000
_cell.length_b   1.000
_cell.length_c   1.000
_cell.angle_alpha   90.00
_cell.angle_beta   90.00
_cell.angle_gamma   90.00
#
_symmetry.space_group_name_H-M   'P 1'
#
loop_
_entity.id
_entity.type
_entity.pdbx_description
1 polymer ?
#
loop_
_entity_poly.entity_id
_entity_poly.type
_entity_poly.pdbx_seq_one_letter_code
_entity_poly.pdbx_strand_id
1 'polypeptide(L)'
;MTSVSYQHSEKFPLAGLRFLVTRQDSTESSLSGMLESQGASVLTAKMTQIIPTESWELFDETVQQISNIDWVVFTSRNGVTHCLSRLND
;
A
#
# COMPACT_ATOMS: atom_id res chain seq x y z
N MET A 1 2.15 -9.83 36.81
CA MET A 1 1.77 -9.03 35.62
C MET A 1 1.73 -7.57 36.04
N THR A 2 2.73 -6.79 35.63
CA THR A 2 2.75 -5.34 35.86
C THR A 2 1.67 -4.70 34.97
N SER A 3 0.70 -4.03 35.59
CA SER A 3 -0.29 -3.24 34.87
C SER A 3 0.42 -2.08 34.19
N VAL A 4 0.50 -2.11 32.86
CA VAL A 4 0.93 -0.96 32.08
C VAL A 4 -0.22 0.05 32.11
N SER A 5 -0.02 1.19 32.76
CA SER A 5 -0.98 2.28 32.75
C SER A 5 -0.83 3.07 31.45
N TYR A 6 -1.80 2.95 30.55
CA TYR A 6 -1.85 3.72 29.30
C TYR A 6 -2.45 5.09 29.59
N GLN A 7 -1.62 6.15 29.57
CA GLN A 7 -2.09 7.53 29.72
C GLN A 7 -2.47 8.10 28.35
N HIS A 8 -3.68 7.77 27.90
CA HIS A 8 -4.29 8.35 26.71
C HIS A 8 -4.70 9.81 26.97
N SER A 9 -4.59 10.68 25.96
CA SER A 9 -5.19 12.03 25.96
C SER A 9 -5.93 12.29 24.65
N GLU A 10 -6.86 13.24 24.65
CA GLU A 10 -7.53 13.71 23.41
C GLU A 10 -6.51 14.07 22.30
N LYS A 11 -5.34 14.57 22.68
CA LYS A 11 -4.27 14.96 21.75
C LYS A 11 -3.42 13.79 21.24
N PHE A 12 -3.26 12.74 22.06
CA PHE A 12 -2.45 11.57 21.73
C PHE A 12 -3.21 10.30 22.09
N PRO A 13 -4.18 9.93 21.24
CA PRO A 13 -5.09 8.85 21.55
C PRO A 13 -4.46 7.45 21.46
N LEU A 14 -3.25 7.33 20.95
CA LEU A 14 -2.57 6.04 20.86
C LEU A 14 -1.38 5.92 21.82
N ALA A 15 -1.25 6.85 22.77
CA ALA A 15 -0.16 6.87 23.73
C ALA A 15 -0.02 5.55 24.51
N GLY A 16 1.19 5.00 24.48
CA GLY A 16 1.54 3.73 25.13
C GLY A 16 1.22 2.48 24.30
N LEU A 17 0.36 2.57 23.28
CA LEU A 17 0.07 1.44 22.39
C LEU A 17 1.23 1.19 21.43
N ARG A 18 1.41 -0.09 21.07
CA ARG A 18 2.40 -0.53 20.08
C ARG A 18 1.72 -1.27 18.94
N PHE A 19 2.03 -0.87 17.71
CA PHE A 19 1.46 -1.44 16.49
C PHE A 19 2.56 -2.08 15.64
N LEU A 20 2.23 -3.22 15.01
CA LEU A 20 3.00 -3.77 13.89
C LEU A 20 2.30 -3.38 12.60
N VAL A 21 2.95 -2.56 11.77
CA VAL A 21 2.47 -2.19 10.45
C VAL A 21 3.11 -3.11 9.42
N THR A 22 2.28 -3.91 8.75
CA THR A 22 2.72 -4.90 7.76
C THR A 22 2.72 -4.37 6.32
N ARG A 23 2.03 -3.25 6.09
CA ARG A 23 2.00 -2.54 4.80
C ARG A 23 3.28 -1.72 4.65
N GLN A 24 3.78 -1.61 3.42
CA GLN A 24 4.80 -0.63 3.10
C GLN A 24 4.22 0.79 3.08
N ASP A 25 4.89 1.71 3.77
CA ASP A 25 4.64 3.14 3.64
C ASP A 25 5.19 3.66 2.32
N SER A 26 4.48 4.63 1.73
CA SER A 26 4.93 5.37 0.55
C SER A 26 5.12 6.85 0.90
N THR A 27 5.83 7.58 0.05
CA THR A 27 6.00 9.03 0.17
C THR A 27 4.66 9.77 0.21
N GLU A 28 3.62 9.22 -0.42
CA GLU A 28 2.27 9.80 -0.47
C GLU A 28 1.38 9.37 0.71
N SER A 29 1.69 8.26 1.39
CA SER A 29 0.86 7.73 2.47
C SER A 29 1.68 6.85 3.40
N SER A 30 1.89 7.34 4.63
CA SER A 30 2.53 6.59 5.71
C SER A 30 1.53 6.31 6.84
N LEU A 31 1.11 5.05 6.96
CA LEU A 31 0.28 4.62 8.08
C LEU A 31 1.07 4.69 9.39
N SER A 32 2.36 4.35 9.36
CA SER A 32 3.23 4.41 10.53
C SER A 32 3.30 5.83 11.08
N GLY A 33 3.58 6.83 10.23
CA GLY A 33 3.64 8.23 10.63
C GLY A 33 2.30 8.77 11.14
N MET A 34 1.18 8.35 10.52
CA MET A 34 -0.15 8.69 11.02
C MET A 34 -0.38 8.14 12.44
N LEU A 35 -0.01 6.88 12.71
CA LEU A 35 -0.12 6.28 14.04
C LEU A 35 0.82 6.96 15.06
N GLU A 36 2.07 7.21 14.68
CA GLU A 36 3.07 7.88 15.53
C GLU A 36 2.65 9.30 15.89
N SER A 37 2.07 10.05 14.95
CA SER A 37 1.54 11.39 15.22
C SER A 37 0.42 11.42 16.28
N GLN A 38 -0.25 10.28 16.49
CA GLN A 38 -1.28 10.08 17.51
C GLN A 38 -0.70 9.50 18.82
N GLY A 39 0.62 9.36 18.93
CA GLY A 39 1.34 8.91 20.13
C GLY A 39 1.65 7.42 20.18
N ALA A 40 1.40 6.67 19.10
CA ALA A 40 1.72 5.24 19.06
C ALA A 40 3.23 4.97 18.91
N SER A 41 3.67 3.80 19.39
CA SER A 41 4.94 3.19 18.98
C SER A 41 4.67 2.26 17.79
N VAL A 42 5.41 2.42 16.68
CA VAL A 42 5.22 1.59 15.48
C VAL A 42 6.46 0.76 15.17
N LEU A 43 6.23 -0.52 14.87
CA LEU A 43 7.20 -1.41 14.24
C LEU A 43 6.75 -1.66 12.80
N THR A 44 7.64 -1.50 11.83
CA THR A 44 7.33 -1.76 10.43
C THR A 44 7.91 -3.09 9.98
N ALA A 45 7.12 -3.92 9.31
CA ALA A 45 7.60 -5.14 8.69
C ALA A 45 6.93 -5.32 7.33
N LYS A 46 7.66 -5.04 6.24
CA LYS A 46 7.11 -5.14 4.87
C LYS A 46 6.87 -6.61 4.52
N MET A 47 5.60 -7.02 4.45
CA MET A 47 5.24 -8.42 4.19
C MET A 47 4.96 -8.74 2.71
N THR A 48 4.85 -7.71 1.86
CA THR A 48 4.57 -7.87 0.44
C THR A 48 5.40 -6.90 -0.39
N GLN A 49 5.87 -7.36 -1.54
CA GLN A 49 6.55 -6.53 -2.53
C GLN A 49 5.86 -6.68 -3.88
N ILE A 50 5.65 -5.56 -4.57
CA ILE A 50 5.22 -5.56 -5.96
C ILE A 50 6.48 -5.66 -6.82
N ILE A 51 6.52 -6.67 -7.67
CA ILE A 51 7.63 -6.92 -8.60
C ILE A 51 7.11 -6.86 -10.03
N PRO A 52 7.98 -6.61 -11.03
CA PRO A 52 7.61 -6.71 -12.43
C PRO A 52 7.03 -8.09 -12.77
N THR A 53 6.10 -8.13 -13.73
CA THR A 53 5.67 -9.40 -14.34
C THR A 53 6.84 -10.03 -15.10
N GLU A 54 6.87 -11.36 -15.17
CA GLU A 54 7.88 -12.10 -15.90
C GLU A 54 7.76 -11.88 -17.42
N SER A 55 6.52 -11.70 -17.92
CA SER A 55 6.23 -11.44 -19.33
C SER A 55 5.04 -10.50 -19.48
N TRP A 56 5.09 -9.69 -20.54
CA TRP A 56 4.00 -8.82 -20.99
C TRP A 56 3.32 -9.34 -22.27
N GLU A 57 3.74 -10.47 -22.83
CA GLU A 57 3.29 -10.97 -24.14
C GLU A 57 1.76 -11.06 -24.22
N LEU A 58 1.11 -11.69 -23.23
CA LEU A 58 -0.34 -11.81 -23.20
C LEU A 58 -1.05 -10.44 -23.10
N PHE A 59 -0.48 -9.51 -22.34
CA PHE A 59 -1.01 -8.15 -22.25
C PHE A 59 -0.90 -7.45 -23.61
N ASP A 60 0.28 -7.53 -24.25
CA ASP A 60 0.54 -6.89 -25.54
C ASP A 60 -0.39 -7.47 -26.64
N GLU A 61 -0.56 -8.80 -26.69
CA GLU A 61 -1.52 -9.47 -27.58
C GLU A 61 -2.96 -9.01 -27.31
N THR A 62 -3.35 -8.88 -26.04
CA THR A 62 -4.69 -8.42 -25.65
C THR A 62 -4.92 -6.97 -26.07
N VAL A 63 -3.91 -6.10 -25.91
CA VAL A 63 -3.96 -4.69 -26.31
C VAL A 63 -4.10 -4.56 -27.83
N GLN A 64 -3.47 -5.44 -28.63
CA GLN A 64 -3.68 -5.46 -30.08
C GLN A 64 -5.13 -5.75 -30.47
N GLN A 65 -5.90 -6.41 -29.60
CA GLN A 65 -7.32 -6.74 -29.80
C GLN A 65 -8.25 -5.81 -28.99
N ILE A 66 -7.77 -4.66 -28.51
CA ILE A 66 -8.53 -3.76 -27.62
C ILE A 66 -9.86 -3.28 -28.22
N SER A 67 -9.97 -3.22 -29.55
CA SER A 67 -11.22 -2.87 -30.23
C SER A 67 -12.36 -3.85 -29.96
N ASN A 68 -12.06 -5.06 -29.47
CA ASN A 68 -13.02 -6.10 -29.12
C ASN A 68 -13.32 -6.13 -27.60
N ILE A 69 -12.78 -5.19 -26.83
CA ILE A 69 -12.92 -5.12 -25.38
C ILE A 69 -13.73 -3.88 -25.03
N ASP A 70 -14.95 -4.08 -24.52
CA ASP A 70 -15.84 -2.98 -24.15
C ASP A 70 -15.38 -2.23 -22.89
N TRP A 71 -14.72 -2.94 -21.96
CA TRP A 71 -14.36 -2.39 -20.66
C TRP A 71 -13.02 -2.93 -20.15
N VAL A 72 -12.27 -2.05 -19.51
CA VAL A 72 -11.06 -2.39 -18.73
C VAL A 72 -11.30 -1.99 -17.28
N VAL A 73 -10.96 -2.89 -16.34
CA VAL A 73 -11.12 -2.65 -14.90
C VAL A 73 -9.78 -2.77 -14.20
N PHE A 74 -9.44 -1.78 -13.38
CA PHE A 74 -8.24 -1.78 -12.55
C PHE A 74 -8.61 -1.96 -11.08
N THR A 75 -8.01 -2.95 -10.42
CA THR A 75 -8.28 -3.28 -9.01
C THR A 75 -7.33 -2.58 -8.03
N SER A 76 -6.27 -1.94 -8.53
CA SER A 76 -5.31 -1.21 -7.70
C SER A 76 -4.60 -0.10 -8.47
N ARG A 77 -4.04 0.85 -7.74
CA ARG A 77 -3.17 1.91 -8.28
C ARG A 77 -2.01 1.31 -9.08
N ASN A 78 -1.38 0.25 -8.57
CA ASN A 78 -0.24 -0.38 -9.23
C ASN A 78 -0.62 -0.91 -10.62
N GLY A 79 -1.80 -1.51 -10.77
CA GLY A 79 -2.28 -1.99 -12.07
C GLY A 79 -2.41 -0.86 -13.10
N VAL A 80 -2.92 0.30 -12.69
CA VAL A 80 -2.98 1.50 -13.55
C VAL A 80 -1.58 1.97 -13.93
N THR A 81 -0.69 2.13 -12.95
CA THR A 81 0.68 2.63 -13.16
C THR A 81 1.48 1.75 -14.12
N HIS A 82 1.48 0.43 -13.90
CA HIS A 82 2.24 -0.49 -14.74
C HIS A 82 1.66 -0.62 -16.15
N CYS A 83 0.33 -0.63 -16.29
CA CYS A 83 -0.33 -0.63 -17.60
C CYS A 83 0.03 0.62 -18.40
N LEU A 84 -0.09 1.81 -17.82
CA LEU A 84 0.27 3.06 -18.49
C LEU A 84 1.76 3.14 -18.83
N SER A 85 2.64 2.65 -17.95
CA SER A 85 4.07 2.58 -18.28
C SER A 85 4.28 1.70 -19.51
N ARG A 86 3.73 0.49 -19.53
CA ARG A 86 3.91 -0.47 -20.63
C ARG A 86 3.36 0.06 -21.96
N LEU A 87 2.24 0.79 -21.94
CA LEU A 87 1.63 1.38 -23.14
C LEU A 87 2.39 2.59 -23.70
N ASN A 88 3.23 3.23 -22.88
CA ASN A 88 4.04 4.38 -23.29
C ASN A 88 5.48 4.00 -23.67
N ASP A 89 5.85 2.72 -23.51
CA ASP A 89 7.14 2.16 -23.93
C ASP A 89 7.12 1.82 -25.44
#